data_AF-A0A7J9QHN3-F1
#
_entry.id   AF-A0A7J9QHN3-F1
#
_cell.length_a   1.000
_cell.length_b   1.000
_cell.length_c   1.000
_cell.angle_alpha   90.00
_cell.angle_beta   90.00
_cell.angle_gamma   90.00
#
_symmetry.space_group_name_H-M   'P 1'
#
loop_
_entity.id
_entity.type
_entity.pdbx_description
1 polymer ?
#
loop_
_entity_poly.entity_id
_entity_poly.type
_entity_poly.pdbx_seq_one_letter_code
_entity_poly.pdbx_strand_id
1 'polypeptide(L)'
;MEQYQLGEWDLSELAKNPKSPAFQKQIKDLEEQAKKFEKIKSKLNPKMSSKQFKTILQQVEEISHKMSKIGGYASLAYSSNTQSDEATSLMTQMSKLGSEISNKILFFDLWWKTQVDEKNATRLMKETGELKEYLTYKRLFAKYALSESEEKIINTLDVTGISALVKLYDKITNAFEYKM
;
A
#
# COMPACT_ATOMS: atom_id res chain seq x y z
N MET A 1 -30.55 27.99 18.98
CA MET A 1 -29.20 27.44 18.72
C MET A 1 -29.36 26.43 17.61
N GLU A 2 -28.72 26.62 16.46
CA GLU A 2 -28.67 25.58 15.43
C GLU A 2 -27.91 24.39 16.00
N GLN A 3 -28.57 23.23 16.00
CA GLN A 3 -28.01 21.98 16.47
C GLN A 3 -27.10 21.47 15.35
N TYR A 4 -25.79 21.40 15.59
CA TYR A 4 -24.85 20.83 14.64
C TYR A 4 -25.26 19.39 14.34
N GLN A 5 -25.59 19.10 13.08
CA GLN A 5 -25.83 17.73 12.62
C GLN A 5 -24.51 17.11 12.19
N LEU A 6 -24.18 15.96 12.78
CA LEU A 6 -23.10 15.13 12.29
C LEU A 6 -23.42 14.67 10.86
N GLY A 7 -22.56 15.07 9.92
CA GLY A 7 -22.61 14.61 8.54
C GLY A 7 -21.64 13.45 8.29
N GLU A 8 -21.86 12.74 7.19
CA GLU A 8 -20.93 11.71 6.70
C GLU A 8 -19.88 12.33 5.76
N TRP A 9 -18.72 11.69 5.66
CA TRP A 9 -17.71 12.07 4.68
C TRP A 9 -18.17 11.71 3.27
N ASP A 10 -18.00 12.65 2.33
CA ASP A 10 -18.17 12.37 0.91
C ASP A 10 -16.90 11.68 0.37
N LEU A 11 -17.03 10.37 0.09
CA LEU A 11 -15.95 9.54 -0.46
C LEU A 11 -16.07 9.32 -1.97
N SER A 12 -16.96 10.04 -2.66
CA SER A 12 -17.27 9.81 -4.07
C SER A 12 -16.09 10.08 -5.02
N GLU A 13 -15.18 10.98 -4.63
CA GLU A 13 -13.92 11.26 -5.33
C GLU A 13 -12.94 10.08 -5.31
N LEU A 14 -13.05 9.19 -4.31
CA LEU A 14 -12.27 7.96 -4.24
C LEU A 14 -12.98 6.81 -4.95
N ALA A 15 -14.25 6.58 -4.61
CA ALA A 15 -15.11 5.62 -5.29
C ALA A 15 -16.59 5.96 -5.07
N LYS A 16 -17.36 6.03 -6.16
CA LYS A 16 -18.81 6.30 -6.08
C LYS A 16 -19.60 5.21 -5.36
N ASN A 17 -19.19 3.95 -5.51
CA ASN A 17 -19.81 2.81 -4.83
C ASN A 17 -18.80 1.65 -4.75
N PRO A 18 -18.41 1.19 -3.55
CA PRO A 18 -17.43 0.12 -3.35
C PRO A 18 -17.97 -1.26 -3.77
N LYS A 19 -19.29 -1.41 -3.91
CA LYS A 19 -19.95 -2.61 -4.44
C LYS A 19 -20.11 -2.56 -5.96
N SER A 20 -19.68 -1.48 -6.62
CA SER A 20 -19.83 -1.34 -8.06
C SER A 20 -18.92 -2.29 -8.85
N PRO A 21 -19.32 -2.71 -10.05
CA PRO A 21 -18.44 -3.43 -10.97
C PRO A 21 -17.15 -2.66 -11.28
N ALA A 22 -17.19 -1.32 -11.26
CA ALA A 22 -16.03 -0.48 -11.49
C ALA A 22 -14.98 -0.63 -10.38
N PHE A 23 -15.40 -0.66 -9.10
CA PHE A 23 -14.50 -0.87 -7.97
C PHE A 23 -13.89 -2.29 -8.00
N GLN A 24 -14.70 -3.31 -8.28
CA GLN A 24 -14.19 -4.67 -8.45
C GLN A 24 -13.21 -4.79 -9.62
N LYS A 25 -13.44 -4.05 -10.71
CA LYS A 25 -12.50 -3.98 -11.84
C LYS A 25 -11.17 -3.35 -11.41
N GLN A 26 -11.19 -2.27 -10.64
CA GLN A 26 -9.96 -1.65 -10.12
C GLN A 26 -9.12 -2.63 -9.29
N ILE A 27 -9.76 -3.43 -8.45
CA ILE A 27 -9.09 -4.49 -7.67
C ILE A 27 -8.42 -5.51 -8.60
N LYS A 28 -9.17 -6.07 -9.56
CA LYS A 28 -8.65 -7.06 -10.51
C LYS A 28 -7.50 -6.50 -11.35
N ASP A 29 -7.65 -5.27 -11.85
CA ASP A 29 -6.62 -4.59 -12.64
C ASP A 29 -5.33 -4.41 -11.81
N LEU A 30 -5.45 -4.13 -10.51
CA LEU A 30 -4.31 -4.00 -9.58
C LEU A 30 -3.62 -5.35 -9.34
N GLU A 31 -4.39 -6.42 -9.08
CA GLU A 31 -3.85 -7.78 -8.95
C GLU A 31 -3.07 -8.21 -10.19
N GLU A 32 -3.62 -7.96 -11.37
CA GLU A 32 -2.95 -8.26 -12.63
C GLU A 32 -1.67 -7.44 -12.84
N GLN A 33 -1.69 -6.16 -12.50
CA GLN A 33 -0.52 -5.29 -12.58
C GLN A 33 0.60 -5.78 -11.65
N ALA A 34 0.28 -6.12 -10.40
CA ALA A 34 1.25 -6.67 -9.47
C ALA A 34 1.81 -8.02 -9.95
N LYS A 35 0.97 -8.90 -10.50
CA LYS A 35 1.40 -10.17 -11.10
C LYS A 35 2.30 -9.97 -12.32
N LYS A 36 2.04 -8.96 -13.16
CA LYS A 36 2.90 -8.58 -14.29
C LYS A 36 4.22 -8.01 -13.79
N PHE A 37 4.18 -7.16 -12.77
CA PHE A 37 5.36 -6.55 -12.15
C PHE A 37 6.28 -7.59 -11.53
N GLU A 38 5.74 -8.62 -10.87
CA GLU A 38 6.50 -9.73 -10.27
C GLU A 38 7.44 -10.42 -11.29
N LYS A 39 7.05 -10.46 -12.57
CA LYS A 39 7.89 -11.02 -13.66
C LYS A 39 9.12 -10.17 -13.99
N ILE A 40 9.20 -8.94 -13.51
CA ILE A 40 10.35 -8.04 -13.72
C ILE A 40 11.55 -8.48 -12.87
N LYS A 41 11.34 -9.28 -11.82
CA LYS A 41 12.40 -9.75 -10.91
C LYS A 41 13.64 -10.28 -11.63
N SER A 42 13.46 -11.11 -12.66
CA SER A 42 14.58 -11.69 -13.44
C SER A 42 15.31 -10.69 -14.35
N LYS A 43 14.74 -9.50 -14.54
CA LYS A 43 15.30 -8.43 -15.39
C LYS A 43 16.02 -7.35 -14.58
N LEU A 44 15.96 -7.40 -13.25
CA LEU A 44 16.66 -6.45 -12.38
C LEU A 44 18.17 -6.66 -12.46
N ASN A 45 18.90 -5.58 -12.69
CA ASN A 45 20.34 -5.58 -12.86
C ASN A 45 20.88 -4.18 -12.51
N PRO A 46 21.83 -4.03 -11.58
CA PRO A 46 22.37 -2.72 -11.20
C PRO A 46 22.95 -1.93 -12.38
N LYS A 47 23.37 -2.61 -13.46
CA LYS A 47 23.92 -2.01 -14.68
C LYS A 47 22.86 -1.62 -15.72
N MET A 48 21.57 -1.77 -15.45
CA MET A 48 20.51 -1.38 -16.38
C MET A 48 20.51 0.13 -16.67
N SER A 49 19.90 0.53 -17.78
CA SER A 49 19.78 1.95 -18.12
C SER A 49 18.87 2.68 -17.11
N SER A 50 19.16 3.97 -16.85
CA SER A 50 18.34 4.80 -15.96
C SER A 50 16.91 4.95 -16.48
N LYS A 51 16.71 4.97 -17.81
CA LYS A 51 15.39 4.93 -18.44
C LYS A 51 14.60 3.66 -18.10
N GLN A 52 15.23 2.49 -18.21
CA GLN A 52 14.57 1.22 -17.84
C GLN A 52 14.21 1.20 -16.35
N PHE A 53 15.13 1.62 -15.49
CA PHE A 53 14.87 1.70 -14.05
C PHE A 53 13.72 2.66 -13.72
N LYS A 54 13.67 3.84 -14.35
CA LYS A 54 12.57 4.80 -14.21
C LYS A 54 11.23 4.17 -14.58
N THR A 55 11.15 3.43 -15.68
CA THR A 55 9.91 2.72 -16.08
C THR A 55 9.49 1.64 -15.07
N ILE A 56 10.44 0.96 -14.42
CA ILE A 56 10.13 0.00 -13.35
C ILE A 56 9.63 0.74 -12.11
N LEU A 57 10.29 1.82 -11.73
CA LEU A 57 9.93 2.64 -10.58
C LEU A 57 8.53 3.26 -10.72
N GLN A 58 8.19 3.75 -11.91
CA GLN A 58 6.84 4.29 -12.21
C GLN A 58 5.75 3.22 -12.10
N GLN A 59 6.05 1.95 -12.40
CA GLN A 59 5.09 0.86 -12.17
C GLN A 59 4.88 0.60 -10.68
N VAL A 60 5.92 0.69 -9.86
CA VAL A 60 5.79 0.59 -8.39
C VAL A 60 4.94 1.73 -7.85
N GLU A 61 5.18 2.96 -8.32
CA GLU A 61 4.40 4.13 -7.97
C GLU A 61 2.93 3.98 -8.38
N GLU A 62 2.65 3.54 -9.60
CA GLU A 62 1.28 3.34 -10.09
C GLU A 62 0.51 2.28 -9.29
N ILE A 63 1.16 1.14 -9.00
CA ILE A 63 0.59 0.09 -8.15
C ILE A 63 0.30 0.65 -6.75
N SER A 64 1.25 1.38 -6.16
CA SER A 64 1.11 1.97 -4.83
C SER A 64 -0.04 2.98 -4.79
N HIS A 65 -0.10 3.88 -5.77
CA HIS A 65 -1.16 4.89 -5.88
C HIS A 65 -2.56 4.28 -6.02
N LYS A 66 -2.71 3.26 -6.88
CA LYS A 66 -3.98 2.53 -7.03
C LYS A 66 -4.38 1.82 -5.75
N MET A 67 -3.42 1.17 -5.06
CA MET A 67 -3.66 0.55 -3.77
C MET A 67 -4.08 1.57 -2.71
N SER A 68 -3.43 2.73 -2.66
CA SER A 68 -3.76 3.81 -1.74
C SER A 68 -5.18 4.35 -1.94
N LYS A 69 -5.68 4.43 -3.19
CA LYS A 69 -7.06 4.87 -3.44
C LYS A 69 -8.10 3.91 -2.87
N ILE A 70 -7.99 2.62 -3.18
CA ILE A 70 -8.96 1.62 -2.73
C ILE A 70 -8.85 1.33 -1.22
N GLY A 71 -7.62 1.28 -0.70
CA GLY A 71 -7.36 1.11 0.72
C GLY A 71 -7.77 2.35 1.53
N GLY A 72 -7.52 3.54 0.99
CA GLY A 72 -7.96 4.81 1.56
C GLY A 72 -9.47 4.90 1.67
N TYR A 73 -10.21 4.54 0.61
CA TYR A 73 -11.67 4.46 0.68
C TYR A 73 -12.13 3.54 1.82
N ALA A 74 -11.58 2.32 1.89
CA ALA A 74 -11.98 1.34 2.91
C ALA A 74 -11.65 1.80 4.33
N SER A 75 -10.49 2.42 4.52
CA SER A 75 -10.06 2.97 5.81
C SER A 75 -10.96 4.13 6.25
N LEU A 76 -11.28 5.05 5.34
CA LEU A 76 -12.16 6.18 5.64
C LEU A 76 -13.58 5.71 5.94
N ALA A 77 -14.14 4.80 5.13
CA ALA A 77 -15.46 4.22 5.37
C ALA A 77 -15.55 3.49 6.72
N TYR A 78 -14.51 2.74 7.09
CA TYR A 78 -14.42 2.09 8.40
C TYR A 78 -14.33 3.11 9.54
N SER A 79 -13.54 4.16 9.37
CA SER A 79 -13.37 5.21 10.40
C SER A 79 -14.65 6.00 10.63
N SER A 80 -15.45 6.24 9.58
CA SER A 80 -16.76 6.89 9.69
C SER A 80 -17.77 6.08 10.50
N ASN A 81 -17.68 4.75 10.47
CA ASN A 81 -18.56 3.87 11.24
C ASN A 81 -17.89 2.52 11.51
N THR A 82 -17.16 2.41 12.63
CA THR A 82 -16.42 1.20 13.01
C THR A 82 -17.32 0.03 13.40
N GLN A 83 -18.63 0.29 13.58
CA GLN A 83 -19.65 -0.70 13.91
C GLN A 83 -20.36 -1.26 12.67
N SER A 84 -20.13 -0.70 11.48
CA SER A 84 -20.67 -1.26 10.23
C SER A 84 -19.93 -2.55 9.86
N ASP A 85 -20.69 -3.63 9.68
CA ASP A 85 -20.17 -4.91 9.20
C ASP A 85 -19.68 -4.79 7.74
N GLU A 86 -20.35 -3.99 6.92
CA GLU A 86 -19.94 -3.73 5.53
C GLU A 86 -18.60 -3.02 5.47
N ALA A 87 -18.42 -1.94 6.23
CA ALA A 87 -17.16 -1.19 6.26
C ALA A 87 -16.04 -2.04 6.86
N THR A 88 -16.33 -2.80 7.92
CA THR A 88 -15.41 -3.74 8.55
C THR A 88 -14.95 -4.81 7.56
N SER A 89 -15.87 -5.41 6.79
CA SER A 89 -15.59 -6.43 5.79
C SER A 89 -14.74 -5.87 4.65
N LEU A 90 -15.09 -4.68 4.14
CA LEU A 90 -14.33 -4.02 3.09
C LEU A 90 -12.89 -3.70 3.54
N MET A 91 -12.71 -3.16 4.75
CA MET A 91 -11.39 -2.89 5.31
C MET A 91 -10.55 -4.17 5.45
N THR A 92 -11.14 -5.28 5.89
CA THR A 92 -10.45 -6.57 5.96
C THR A 92 -10.03 -7.07 4.57
N GLN A 93 -10.93 -6.99 3.58
CA GLN A 93 -10.64 -7.38 2.21
C GLN A 93 -9.49 -6.55 1.61
N MET A 94 -9.51 -5.22 1.79
CA MET A 94 -8.45 -4.34 1.28
C MET A 94 -7.13 -4.52 2.02
N SER A 95 -7.16 -4.84 3.33
CA SER A 95 -5.94 -5.16 4.10
C SER A 95 -5.28 -6.44 3.59
N LYS A 96 -6.07 -7.48 3.32
CA LYS A 96 -5.58 -8.73 2.72
C LYS A 96 -4.98 -8.49 1.34
N LEU A 97 -5.70 -7.78 0.47
CA LEU A 97 -5.21 -7.42 -0.86
C LEU A 97 -3.90 -6.62 -0.77
N GLY A 98 -3.82 -5.64 0.13
CA GLY A 98 -2.61 -4.84 0.35
C GLY A 98 -1.40 -5.68 0.71
N SER A 99 -1.57 -6.67 1.59
CA SER A 99 -0.51 -7.63 1.94
C SER A 99 -0.07 -8.47 0.74
N GLU A 100 -1.02 -9.01 -0.03
CA GLU A 100 -0.73 -9.82 -1.23
C GLU A 100 0.02 -9.00 -2.30
N ILE A 101 -0.41 -7.77 -2.57
CA ILE A 101 0.25 -6.86 -3.52
C ILE A 101 1.63 -6.46 -3.00
N SER A 102 1.77 -6.11 -1.73
CA SER A 102 3.05 -5.76 -1.11
C SER A 102 4.07 -6.88 -1.26
N ASN A 103 3.66 -8.13 -0.99
CA ASN A 103 4.51 -9.31 -1.16
C ASN A 103 4.96 -9.53 -2.60
N LYS A 104 4.13 -9.18 -3.59
CA LYS A 104 4.46 -9.30 -5.02
C LYS A 104 5.48 -8.29 -5.50
N ILE A 105 5.52 -7.11 -4.90
CA ILE A 105 6.44 -6.02 -5.31
C ILE A 105 7.67 -5.91 -4.40
N LEU A 106 7.66 -6.56 -3.23
CA LEU A 106 8.70 -6.52 -2.20
C LEU A 106 10.12 -6.80 -2.75
N PHE A 107 10.25 -7.71 -3.71
CA PHE A 107 11.55 -8.06 -4.30
C PHE A 107 12.28 -6.82 -4.87
N PHE A 108 11.55 -5.82 -5.39
CA PHE A 108 12.13 -4.61 -5.93
C PHE A 108 12.72 -3.73 -4.83
N ASP A 109 11.99 -3.57 -3.72
CA ASP A 109 12.43 -2.80 -2.56
C ASP A 109 13.69 -3.42 -1.95
N LEU A 110 13.70 -4.74 -1.79
CA LEU A 110 14.87 -5.48 -1.30
C LEU A 110 16.06 -5.41 -2.25
N TRP A 111 15.83 -5.58 -3.55
CA TRP A 111 16.89 -5.44 -4.55
C TRP A 111 17.52 -4.05 -4.52
N TRP A 112 16.69 -3.00 -4.46
CA TRP A 112 17.16 -1.61 -4.38
C TRP A 112 18.00 -1.35 -3.13
N LYS A 113 17.58 -1.89 -1.97
CA LYS A 113 18.26 -1.71 -0.69
C LYS A 113 19.57 -2.50 -0.59
N THR A 114 19.60 -3.74 -1.08
CA THR A 114 20.64 -4.71 -0.71
C THR A 114 21.55 -5.13 -1.88
N GLN A 115 21.09 -5.00 -3.13
CA GLN A 115 21.82 -5.52 -4.30
C GLN A 115 22.35 -4.43 -5.24
N VAL A 116 21.97 -3.16 -5.05
CA VAL A 116 22.46 -2.03 -5.84
C VAL A 116 23.57 -1.30 -5.07
N ASP A 117 24.78 -1.30 -5.62
CA ASP A 117 25.91 -0.54 -5.08
C ASP A 117 25.73 0.98 -5.23
N GLU A 118 26.44 1.76 -4.41
CA GLU A 118 26.29 3.22 -4.35
C GLU A 118 26.53 3.93 -5.68
N LYS A 119 27.47 3.45 -6.50
CA LYS A 119 27.76 4.02 -7.81
C LYS A 119 26.58 3.84 -8.75
N ASN A 120 26.02 2.63 -8.81
CA ASN A 120 24.82 2.37 -9.60
C ASN A 120 23.58 3.06 -9.02
N ALA A 121 23.40 3.11 -7.71
CA ALA A 121 22.29 3.80 -7.07
C ALA A 121 22.27 5.28 -7.45
N THR A 122 23.41 5.97 -7.31
CA THR A 122 23.58 7.38 -7.68
C THR A 122 23.25 7.61 -9.16
N ARG A 123 23.73 6.72 -10.05
CA ARG A 123 23.46 6.79 -11.49
C ARG A 123 21.98 6.58 -11.83
N LEU A 124 21.34 5.60 -11.20
CA LEU A 124 19.95 5.23 -11.44
C LEU A 124 18.98 6.30 -10.91
N MET A 125 19.29 6.93 -9.78
CA MET A 125 18.51 8.02 -9.18
C MET A 125 18.55 9.34 -9.98
N LYS A 126 19.53 9.54 -10.85
CA LYS A 126 19.72 10.83 -11.54
C LYS A 126 18.52 11.24 -12.41
N GLU A 127 17.81 10.27 -12.98
CA GLU A 127 16.70 10.51 -13.93
C GLU A 127 15.30 10.26 -13.34
N THR A 128 15.21 9.99 -12.03
CA THR A 128 13.93 9.63 -11.37
C THR A 128 13.09 10.83 -10.94
N GLY A 129 13.60 12.05 -11.07
CA GLY A 129 12.87 13.27 -10.67
C GLY A 129 12.54 13.26 -9.18
N GLU A 130 11.29 13.57 -8.83
CA GLU A 130 10.75 13.66 -7.46
C GLU A 130 10.84 12.35 -6.66
N LEU A 131 11.03 11.20 -7.33
CA LEU A 131 11.19 9.91 -6.66
C LEU A 131 12.61 9.65 -6.14
N LYS A 132 13.56 10.58 -6.38
CA LYS A 132 14.94 10.45 -5.92
C LYS A 132 15.02 10.41 -4.39
N GLU A 133 14.29 11.29 -3.72
CA GLU A 133 14.26 11.40 -2.26
C GLU A 133 13.64 10.14 -1.65
N TYR A 134 12.57 9.63 -2.26
CA TYR A 134 11.96 8.34 -1.90
C TYR A 134 12.99 7.20 -1.94
N LEU A 135 13.74 7.07 -3.04
CA LEU A 135 14.77 6.04 -3.19
C LEU A 135 15.93 6.20 -2.21
N THR A 136 16.31 7.45 -1.91
CA THR A 136 17.35 7.77 -0.93
C THR A 136 16.90 7.34 0.47
N TYR A 137 15.67 7.69 0.86
CA TYR A 137 15.08 7.32 2.14
C TYR A 137 15.04 5.80 2.32
N LYS A 138 14.65 5.04 1.29
CA LYS A 138 14.62 3.57 1.35
C LYS A 138 15.97 2.96 1.71
N ARG A 139 17.08 3.54 1.23
CA ARG A 139 18.44 3.04 1.51
C ARG A 139 18.88 3.27 2.96
N LEU A 140 18.32 4.26 3.66
CA LEU A 140 18.61 4.46 5.09
C LEU A 140 18.22 3.25 5.96
N PHE A 141 17.23 2.48 5.50
CA PHE A 141 16.74 1.27 6.17
C PHE A 141 17.35 -0.02 5.63
N ALA A 142 18.32 0.04 4.71
CA ALA A 142 18.89 -1.16 4.11
C ALA A 142 19.52 -2.10 5.14
N LYS A 143 20.13 -1.55 6.21
CA LYS A 143 20.71 -2.33 7.31
C LYS A 143 19.69 -3.07 8.19
N TYR A 144 18.40 -2.76 8.05
CA TYR A 144 17.30 -3.40 8.75
C TYR A 144 16.46 -4.29 7.82
N ALA A 145 16.85 -4.44 6.55
CA ALA A 145 16.15 -5.30 5.62
C ALA A 145 16.40 -6.77 5.97
N LEU A 146 15.33 -7.56 6.05
CA LEU A 146 15.40 -9.00 6.24
C LEU A 146 15.48 -9.71 4.88
N SER A 147 15.59 -11.04 4.90
CA SER A 147 15.43 -11.82 3.68
C SER A 147 14.02 -11.69 3.12
N GLU A 148 13.87 -11.90 1.80
CA GLU A 148 12.54 -11.82 1.16
C GLU A 148 11.52 -12.76 1.79
N SER A 149 11.95 -13.94 2.27
CA SER A 149 11.07 -14.89 2.94
C SER A 149 10.59 -14.36 4.29
N GLU A 150 11.47 -13.76 5.09
CA GLU A 150 11.14 -13.20 6.40
C GLU A 150 10.21 -12.00 6.29
N GLU A 151 10.51 -11.06 5.39
CA GLU A 151 9.65 -9.89 5.11
C GLU A 151 8.25 -10.31 4.63
N LYS A 152 8.15 -11.36 3.80
CA LYS A 152 6.85 -11.91 3.35
C LYS A 152 6.05 -12.51 4.50
N ILE A 153 6.73 -13.21 5.42
CA ILE A 153 6.07 -13.75 6.61
C ILE A 153 5.50 -12.61 7.44
N ILE A 154 6.28 -11.56 7.71
CA ILE A 154 5.83 -10.37 8.47
C ILE A 154 4.61 -9.73 7.80
N ASN A 155 4.69 -9.38 6.52
CA ASN A 155 3.57 -8.76 5.78
C ASN A 155 2.30 -9.61 5.80
N THR A 156 2.44 -10.95 5.77
CA THR A 156 1.29 -11.86 5.79
C THR A 156 0.68 -11.94 7.19
N LEU A 157 1.52 -12.03 8.22
CA LEU A 157 1.08 -12.16 9.60
C LEU A 157 0.51 -10.84 10.14
N ASP A 158 0.99 -9.68 9.69
CA ASP A 158 0.54 -8.37 10.15
C ASP A 158 -0.96 -8.14 9.99
N VAL A 159 -1.59 -8.72 8.94
CA VAL A 159 -3.03 -8.62 8.68
C VAL A 159 -3.84 -9.24 9.81
N THR A 160 -3.41 -10.39 10.33
CA THR A 160 -4.06 -11.12 11.43
C THR A 160 -3.42 -10.85 12.79
N GLY A 161 -2.28 -10.17 12.82
CA GLY A 161 -1.49 -9.84 14.00
C GLY A 161 -1.75 -8.41 14.45
N ILE A 162 -0.72 -7.56 14.40
CA ILE A 162 -0.80 -6.19 14.96
C ILE A 162 -1.94 -5.37 14.36
N SER A 163 -2.20 -5.48 13.05
CA SER A 163 -3.28 -4.72 12.40
C SER A 163 -4.66 -5.14 12.92
N ALA A 164 -4.86 -6.44 13.18
CA ALA A 164 -6.11 -6.93 13.76
C ALA A 164 -6.29 -6.46 15.21
N LEU A 165 -5.20 -6.41 15.99
CA LEU A 165 -5.23 -5.90 17.37
C LEU A 165 -5.55 -4.40 17.42
N VAL A 166 -4.95 -3.60 16.54
CA VAL A 166 -5.27 -2.16 16.39
C VAL A 166 -6.75 -1.99 16.01
N LYS A 167 -7.25 -2.76 15.04
CA LYS A 167 -8.66 -2.69 14.64
C LYS A 167 -9.62 -3.08 15.79
N LEU A 168 -9.26 -4.07 16.61
CA LEU A 168 -10.04 -4.43 17.79
C LEU A 168 -10.07 -3.28 18.80
N TYR A 169 -8.92 -2.65 19.05
CA TYR A 169 -8.82 -1.47 19.90
C TYR A 169 -9.71 -0.34 19.37
N ASP A 170 -9.60 0.00 18.08
CA ASP A 170 -10.41 1.05 17.44
C ASP A 170 -11.91 0.77 17.58
N LYS A 171 -12.34 -0.49 17.44
CA LYS A 171 -13.74 -0.87 17.62
C LYS A 171 -14.22 -0.65 19.06
N ILE A 172 -13.38 -0.94 20.04
CA ILE A 172 -13.71 -0.76 21.47
C ILE A 172 -13.77 0.72 21.81
N THR A 173 -12.74 1.50 21.44
CA THR A 173 -12.62 2.89 21.89
C THR A 173 -13.57 3.85 21.17
N ASN A 174 -13.91 3.59 19.91
CA ASN A 174 -14.88 4.42 19.18
C ASN A 174 -16.32 4.20 19.65
N ALA A 175 -16.58 3.16 20.44
CA ALA A 175 -17.89 2.95 21.08
C ALA A 175 -18.04 3.71 22.41
N PHE A 176 -17.01 4.42 22.88
CA PHE A 176 -17.08 5.17 24.13
C PHE A 176 -17.93 6.43 23.99
N GLU A 177 -18.93 6.56 24.86
CA GLU A 177 -19.72 7.77 25.04
C GLU A 177 -19.19 8.56 26.23
N TYR A 178 -18.85 9.83 25.99
CA TYR A 178 -18.38 10.73 27.04
C TYR A 178 -19.52 11.66 27.47
N LYS A 179 -19.79 11.71 28.78
CA LYS A 179 -20.66 12.72 29.35
C LYS A 179 -19.87 14.00 29.53
N MET A 180 -20.36 15.10 28.94
CA MET A 180 -19.87 16.46 29.25
C MET A 180 -20.42 16.93 30.59
#